data_AF-A0A357D4G8-F1
#
_entry.id   AF-A0A357D4G8-F1
#
_cell.length_a   1.000
_cell.length_b   1.000
_cell.length_c   1.000
_cell.angle_alpha   90.00
_cell.angle_beta   90.00
_cell.angle_gamma   90.00
#
_symmetry.space_group_name_H-M   'P 1'
#
loop_
_entity.id
_entity.type
_entity.pdbx_description
1 polymer ?
#
loop_
_entity_poly.entity_id
_entity_poly.type
_entity_poly.pdbx_seq_one_letter_code
_entity_poly.pdbx_strand_id
1 'polypeptide(L)'
;MENKKPIVYGILFMVVCCSFWIINAGGNVRLLEMEPSGEVNLHTNLTFTFSEDMVKQEEVGATLSTELIKFTPAIAGKYRWVTKRELRFLPEVPLLPS
;
A
#
# COMPACT_ATOMS: atom_id res chain seq x y z
N MET A 1 -53.02 -15.31 7.29
CA MET A 1 -51.92 -14.59 7.97
C MET A 1 -50.63 -15.29 7.58
N GLU A 2 -49.90 -14.69 6.65
CA GLU A 2 -48.69 -15.28 6.05
C GLU A 2 -47.50 -15.10 7.02
N ASN A 3 -46.81 -16.20 7.34
CA ASN A 3 -45.70 -16.20 8.29
C ASN A 3 -44.45 -15.59 7.66
N LYS A 4 -44.34 -14.26 7.67
CA LYS A 4 -43.19 -13.48 7.14
C LYS A 4 -41.92 -13.55 8.00
N LYS A 5 -41.99 -14.24 9.15
CA LYS A 5 -40.90 -14.39 10.13
C LYS A 5 -39.58 -14.97 9.55
N PRO A 6 -39.57 -16.05 8.73
CA PRO A 6 -38.33 -16.63 8.22
C PRO A 6 -37.62 -15.72 7.19
N ILE A 7 -38.38 -14.93 6.43
CA ILE A 7 -37.83 -13.94 5.48
C ILE A 7 -37.14 -12.81 6.25
N VAL A 8 -37.77 -12.33 7.34
CA VAL A 8 -37.18 -11.29 8.21
C VAL A 8 -35.90 -11.80 8.88
N TYR A 9 -35.87 -13.04 9.37
CA TYR A 9 -34.65 -13.63 9.94
C TYR A 9 -33.55 -13.84 8.90
N GLY A 10 -33.90 -14.23 7.67
CA GLY A 10 -32.94 -14.35 6.57
C GLY A 10 -32.30 -13.02 6.21
N ILE A 11 -33.09 -11.94 6.12
CA ILE A 11 -32.59 -10.59 5.86
C ILE A 11 -31.73 -10.10 7.04
N LEU A 12 -32.16 -10.32 8.28
CA LEU A 12 -31.40 -9.92 9.47
C LEU A 12 -30.04 -10.64 9.53
N PHE A 13 -30.02 -11.94 9.24
CA PHE A 13 -28.79 -12.74 9.21
C PHE A 13 -27.84 -12.30 8.08
N MET A 14 -28.37 -11.98 6.90
CA MET A 14 -27.59 -11.45 5.78
C MET A 14 -26.97 -10.08 6.11
N VAL A 15 -27.74 -9.18 6.73
CA VAL A 15 -27.23 -7.86 7.16
C VAL A 15 -26.15 -8.01 8.22
N VAL A 16 -26.32 -8.92 9.20
CA VAL A 16 -25.30 -9.23 10.21
C VAL A 16 -24.03 -9.78 9.56
N CYS A 17 -24.14 -10.72 8.61
CA CYS A 17 -22.99 -11.26 7.89
C CYS A 17 -22.28 -10.19 7.04
N CYS A 18 -23.03 -9.36 6.32
CA CYS A 18 -22.49 -8.27 5.52
C CYS A 18 -21.80 -7.22 6.41
N SER A 19 -22.36 -6.91 7.58
CA SER A 19 -21.74 -5.97 8.52
C SER A 19 -20.44 -6.49 9.13
N PHE A 20 -20.32 -7.82 9.34
CA PHE A 20 -19.10 -8.43 9.89
C PHE A 20 -17.91 -8.39 8.90
N TRP A 21 -18.19 -8.42 7.59
CA TRP A 21 -17.17 -8.28 6.55
C TRP A 21 -16.63 -6.85 6.42
N ILE A 22 -17.41 -5.83 6.78
CA ILE A 22 -17.03 -4.41 6.59
C ILE A 22 -16.04 -3.94 7.69
N ILE A 23 -16.06 -4.53 8.89
CA ILE A 23 -15.34 -3.98 10.05
C ILE A 23 -13.83 -4.33 10.04
N ASN A 24 -13.41 -5.36 9.31
CA ASN A 24 -11.99 -5.77 9.20
C ASN A 24 -11.22 -5.10 8.04
N ALA A 25 -11.76 -4.02 7.46
CA ALA A 25 -11.14 -3.34 6.32
C ALA A 25 -10.08 -2.28 6.71
N GLY A 26 -9.74 -2.14 7.99
CA GLY A 26 -8.76 -1.18 8.49
C GLY A 26 -7.44 -1.84 8.87
N GLY A 27 -6.60 -2.17 7.88
CA GLY A 27 -5.22 -2.61 8.14
C GLY A 27 -4.39 -1.46 8.73
N ASN A 28 -3.65 -1.73 9.81
CA ASN A 28 -2.73 -0.75 10.40
C ASN A 28 -1.36 -0.88 9.72
N VAL A 29 -1.29 -0.47 8.46
CA VAL A 29 -0.05 -0.50 7.69
C VAL A 29 0.95 0.49 8.29
N ARG A 30 2.18 0.01 8.53
CA ARG A 30 3.31 0.81 8.99
C ARG A 30 4.44 0.74 7.99
N LEU A 31 5.19 1.83 7.86
CA LEU A 31 6.51 1.79 7.24
C LEU A 31 7.48 1.18 8.27
N LEU A 32 8.02 0.01 7.96
CA LEU A 32 8.97 -0.69 8.82
C LEU A 32 10.38 -0.16 8.63
N GLU A 33 10.78 0.08 7.38
CA GLU A 33 12.16 0.39 7.05
C GLU A 33 12.27 1.25 5.79
N MET A 34 13.33 2.06 5.76
CA MET A 34 13.78 2.81 4.60
C MET A 34 15.27 2.56 4.40
N GLU A 35 15.64 2.03 3.24
CA GLU A 35 17.03 1.73 2.89
C GLU A 35 17.46 2.40 1.58
N PRO A 36 18.72 2.83 1.48
CA PRO A 36 19.68 2.99 2.57
C PRO A 36 19.35 4.18 3.48
N SER A 37 19.85 4.12 4.71
CA SER A 37 19.76 5.21 5.68
C SER A 37 21.10 5.94 5.85
N GLY A 38 21.06 7.22 6.18
CA GLY A 38 22.26 8.05 6.36
C GLY A 38 22.81 8.61 5.04
N GLU A 39 24.13 8.71 4.94
CA GLU A 39 24.81 9.21 3.74
C GLU A 39 24.76 8.19 2.60
N VAL A 40 24.39 8.67 1.42
CA VAL A 40 24.18 7.83 0.24
C VAL A 40 24.84 8.46 -0.98
N ASN A 41 25.19 7.63 -1.96
CA ASN A 41 25.67 8.12 -3.25
C ASN A 41 24.54 8.83 -4.00
N LEU A 42 24.90 9.77 -4.88
CA LEU A 42 23.92 10.57 -5.63
C LEU A 42 23.00 9.73 -6.56
N HIS A 43 23.40 8.51 -6.94
CA HIS A 43 22.63 7.64 -7.85
C HIS A 43 21.99 6.44 -7.13
N THR A 44 21.62 6.63 -5.87
CA THR A 44 21.11 5.55 -5.03
C THR A 44 19.59 5.44 -5.12
N ASN A 45 19.09 4.23 -5.32
CA ASN A 45 17.66 3.94 -5.21
C ASN A 45 17.24 3.82 -3.75
N LEU A 46 16.04 4.28 -3.43
CA LEU A 46 15.49 4.19 -2.07
C LEU A 46 14.44 3.07 -2.03
N THR A 47 14.50 2.21 -1.02
CA THR A 47 13.55 1.12 -0.82
C THR A 47 12.78 1.35 0.47
N PHE A 48 11.46 1.23 0.40
CA PHE A 48 10.52 1.39 1.51
C PHE A 48 9.84 0.06 1.77
N THR A 49 9.94 -0.44 3.00
CA THR A 49 9.39 -1.74 3.40
C THR A 49 8.17 -1.54 4.30
N PHE A 50 7.04 -2.11 3.92
CA PHE A 50 5.77 -1.99 4.65
C PHE A 50 5.49 -3.24 5.51
N SER A 51 4.69 -3.06 6.57
CA SER A 51 4.33 -4.13 7.50
C SER A 51 3.39 -5.18 6.92
N GLU A 52 2.64 -4.81 5.89
CA GLU A 52 1.61 -5.63 5.26
C GLU A 52 1.76 -5.57 3.74
N ASP A 53 1.18 -6.55 3.05
CA ASP A 53 1.12 -6.57 1.58
C ASP A 53 0.31 -5.37 1.07
N MET A 54 0.98 -4.50 0.31
CA MET A 54 0.41 -3.27 -0.24
C MET A 54 -0.25 -3.47 -1.59
N VAL A 55 0.22 -4.49 -2.33
CA VAL A 55 -0.22 -4.79 -3.69
C VAL A 55 -0.41 -6.28 -3.88
N LYS A 56 -1.13 -6.65 -4.94
CA LYS A 56 -1.26 -8.05 -5.35
C LYS A 56 0.01 -8.52 -6.08
N GLN A 57 0.16 -9.82 -6.25
CA GLN A 57 1.38 -10.43 -6.81
C GLN A 57 1.66 -9.98 -8.25
N GLU A 58 0.61 -9.74 -9.01
CA GLU A 58 0.54 -9.30 -10.40
C GLU A 58 1.01 -7.85 -10.60
N GLU A 59 1.03 -7.05 -9.53
CA GLU A 59 1.54 -5.68 -9.55
C GLU A 59 3.04 -5.63 -9.20
N VAL A 60 3.62 -6.73 -8.71
CA VAL A 60 5.05 -6.82 -8.46
C VAL A 60 5.81 -6.75 -9.79
N GLY A 61 6.82 -5.88 -9.84
CA GLY A 61 7.58 -5.54 -11.03
C GLY A 61 6.97 -4.38 -11.85
N ALA A 62 5.71 -4.00 -11.59
CA ALA A 62 5.09 -2.87 -12.26
C ALA A 62 5.80 -1.56 -11.88
N THR A 63 6.05 -0.73 -12.89
CA THR A 63 6.65 0.60 -12.69
C THR A 63 5.55 1.65 -12.74
N LEU A 64 5.51 2.51 -11.74
CA LEU A 64 4.50 3.53 -11.52
C LEU A 64 5.15 4.91 -11.68
N SER A 65 4.49 5.79 -12.42
CA SER A 65 4.89 7.20 -12.55
C SER A 65 4.10 8.12 -11.61
N THR A 66 3.11 7.58 -10.90
CA THR A 66 2.32 8.32 -9.91
C THR A 66 3.19 8.65 -8.70
N GLU A 67 3.09 9.88 -8.18
CA GLU A 67 3.76 10.28 -6.95
C GLU A 67 3.13 9.55 -5.75
N LEU A 68 3.90 8.68 -5.10
CA LEU A 68 3.48 7.94 -3.91
C LEU A 68 4.11 8.49 -2.62
N ILE A 69 5.33 9.04 -2.73
CA ILE A 69 6.12 9.55 -1.61
C ILE A 69 6.57 10.97 -1.96
N LYS A 70 6.40 11.89 -1.01
CA LYS A 70 6.83 13.27 -1.17
C LYS A 70 8.22 13.46 -0.59
N PHE A 71 9.16 13.82 -1.45
CA PHE A 71 10.53 14.15 -1.05
C PHE A 71 10.71 15.65 -0.79
N THR A 72 11.61 16.01 0.12
CA THR A 72 12.05 17.39 0.34
C THR A 72 13.58 17.41 0.44
N PRO A 73 14.30 17.99 -0.56
CA PRO A 73 13.78 18.63 -1.77
C PRO A 73 13.05 17.65 -2.70
N ALA A 74 12.26 18.18 -3.63
CA ALA A 74 11.54 17.35 -4.60
C ALA A 74 12.52 16.60 -5.51
N ILE A 75 12.33 15.30 -5.69
CA ILE A 75 13.18 14.43 -6.53
C ILE A 75 12.29 13.79 -7.60
N ALA A 76 12.64 13.98 -8.87
CA ALA A 76 11.95 13.32 -9.98
C ALA A 76 12.37 11.86 -10.07
N GLY A 77 11.41 10.96 -10.26
CA GLY A 77 11.67 9.53 -10.37
C GLY A 77 10.42 8.69 -10.57
N LYS A 78 10.62 7.38 -10.62
CA LYS A 78 9.57 6.38 -10.76
C LYS A 78 9.57 5.44 -9.57
N TYR A 79 8.45 4.76 -9.37
CA TYR A 79 8.33 3.75 -8.33
C TYR A 79 8.20 2.37 -8.96
N ARG A 80 8.68 1.34 -8.26
CA ARG A 80 8.47 -0.05 -8.65
C ARG A 80 8.24 -0.90 -7.42
N TRP A 81 7.19 -1.70 -7.43
CA TRP A 81 7.02 -2.75 -6.44
C TRP A 81 8.04 -3.86 -6.72
N VAL A 82 8.99 -4.07 -5.82
CA VAL A 82 10.00 -5.14 -5.93
C VAL A 82 9.48 -6.43 -5.32
N THR A 83 8.67 -6.29 -4.26
CA THR A 83 7.86 -7.35 -3.67
C THR A 83 6.48 -6.78 -3.36
N LYS A 84 5.56 -7.58 -2.80
CA LYS A 84 4.25 -7.09 -2.34
C LYS A 84 4.34 -6.06 -1.20
N ARG A 85 5.51 -5.95 -0.55
CA ARG A 85 5.76 -5.11 0.63
C ARG A 85 6.90 -4.11 0.45
N GLU A 86 7.62 -4.18 -0.66
CA GLU A 86 8.79 -3.34 -0.91
C GLU A 86 8.55 -2.46 -2.13
N LEU A 87 8.51 -1.15 -1.89
CA LEU A 87 8.44 -0.14 -2.92
C LEU A 87 9.83 0.45 -3.13
N ARG A 88 10.35 0.37 -4.35
CA ARG A 88 11.60 1.02 -4.73
C ARG A 88 11.34 2.29 -5.51
N PHE A 89 11.90 3.39 -5.04
CA PHE A 89 12.03 4.63 -5.80
C PHE A 89 13.30 4.60 -6.65
N LEU A 90 13.14 4.95 -7.91
CA LEU A 90 14.15 5.00 -8.96
C LEU A 90 14.31 6.46 -9.38
N PRO A 91 15.28 7.21 -8.81
CA PRO A 91 15.53 8.59 -9.19
C PRO A 91 15.88 8.70 -10.67
N GLU A 92 15.27 9.65 -11.38
CA GLU A 92 15.63 9.97 -12.77
C GLU A 92 16.74 11.02 -12.85
N VAL A 93 16.97 11.73 -11.76
CA VAL A 93 18.05 12.69 -11.58
C VAL A 93 18.88 12.30 -10.36
N PRO A 94 20.17 12.70 -10.31
CA PRO A 94 20.98 12.51 -9.12
C PRO A 94 20.33 13.18 -7.90
N LEU A 95 20.41 12.52 -6.75
CA LEU A 95 19.99 13.09 -5.46
C LEU A 95 20.77 14.38 -5.23
N LEU A 96 20.08 15.40 -4.73
CA LEU A 96 20.72 16.66 -4.38
C LEU A 96 21.38 16.53 -3.00
N PRO A 97 22.57 17.11 -2.79
CA PRO A 97 23.13 17.24 -1.44
C PRO A 97 22.21 18.13 -0.61
N SER A 98 21.94 17.69 0.63
CA SER A 98 21.11 18.39 1.62
C SER A 98 21.95 19.24 2.57
#